data_AF-A0A8D2DMW9-F1
#
_entry.id   AF-A0A8D2DMW9-F1
#
_cell.length_a   1.000
_cell.length_b   1.000
_cell.length_c   1.000
_cell.angle_alpha   90.00
_cell.angle_beta   90.00
_cell.angle_gamma   90.00
#
_symmetry.space_group_name_H-M   'P 1'
#
loop_
_entity.id
_entity.type
_entity.pdbx_description
1 polymer ?
#
loop_
_entity_poly.entity_id
_entity_poly.type
_entity_poly.pdbx_seq_one_letter_code
_entity_poly.pdbx_strand_id
1 'polypeptide(L)'
;MVHAFLIHILRASNAEDTGLCRVLYSCVFGAEKSPDDPRPHGEERDRLLCNEQILAVARQVESMCQLQQQASGRPPADLQSQSLDESVHLQEAPGGAFHLAAGDPFQELRTVVWQGVISLGFALVLDAHENLLLVESTLRLLSCLLDHLQCSIWARHSGAWL
;
A
#
# COMPACT_ATOMS: atom_id res chain seq x y z
N MET A 1 -14.62 -0.58 -10.44
CA MET A 1 -14.90 -0.26 -9.03
C MET A 1 -13.64 -0.53 -8.22
N VAL A 2 -13.61 -0.13 -6.94
CA VAL A 2 -12.51 -0.50 -6.02
C VAL A 2 -12.78 -1.90 -5.50
N HIS A 3 -11.84 -2.82 -5.72
CA HIS A 3 -11.89 -4.18 -5.22
C HIS A 3 -11.35 -4.28 -3.78
N ALA A 4 -10.18 -3.68 -3.53
CA ALA A 4 -9.55 -3.69 -2.22
C ALA A 4 -8.70 -2.45 -1.97
N PHE A 5 -8.53 -2.10 -0.69
CA PHE A 5 -7.58 -1.12 -0.20
C PHE A 5 -6.70 -1.77 0.86
N LEU A 6 -5.39 -1.50 0.84
CA LEU A 6 -4.47 -2.04 1.83
C LEU A 6 -3.37 -1.03 2.20
N ILE A 7 -2.89 -1.18 3.44
CA ILE A 7 -1.76 -0.47 4.01
C ILE A 7 -0.77 -1.53 4.50
N HIS A 8 0.48 -1.46 4.07
CA HIS A 8 1.54 -2.39 4.49
C HIS A 8 2.83 -1.64 4.85
N ILE A 9 3.74 -2.31 5.55
CA ILE A 9 5.07 -1.78 5.83
C ILE A 9 5.93 -1.93 4.56
N LEU A 10 6.63 -0.86 4.20
CA LEU A 10 7.70 -0.89 3.20
C LEU A 10 9.03 -1.09 3.91
N ARG A 11 9.80 -2.08 3.46
CA ARG A 11 11.13 -2.32 4.03
C ARG A 11 12.14 -1.26 3.55
N ALA A 12 12.96 -0.79 4.50
CA ALA A 12 14.15 -0.01 4.17
C ALA A 12 15.19 -0.93 3.52
N SER A 13 15.84 -0.46 2.45
CA SER A 13 16.76 -1.28 1.64
C SER A 13 18.01 -1.76 2.40
N ASN A 14 18.28 -1.26 3.61
CA ASN A 14 19.47 -1.59 4.41
C ASN A 14 19.22 -2.61 5.53
N ALA A 15 17.97 -3.03 5.75
CA ALA A 15 17.67 -4.00 6.79
C ALA A 15 17.84 -5.43 6.24
N GLU A 16 18.92 -6.09 6.66
CA GLU A 16 19.11 -7.55 6.61
C GLU A 16 18.04 -8.33 7.40
N ASP A 17 17.00 -7.63 7.89
CA ASP A 17 15.87 -8.25 8.52
C ASP A 17 15.06 -8.97 7.45
N THR A 18 15.03 -10.31 7.49
CA THR A 18 14.22 -11.18 6.63
C THR A 18 12.72 -11.05 6.97
N GLY A 19 12.27 -9.84 7.31
CA GLY A 19 10.91 -9.52 7.67
C GLY A 19 9.98 -9.78 6.50
N LEU A 20 8.99 -10.63 6.71
CA LEU A 20 7.92 -10.85 5.74
C LEU A 20 7.19 -9.52 5.49
N CYS A 21 6.76 -9.27 4.24
CA CYS A 21 5.89 -8.13 3.92
C CYS A 21 4.67 -8.13 4.86
N ARG A 22 4.55 -7.10 5.70
CA ARG A 22 3.55 -7.05 6.77
C ARG A 22 2.43 -6.09 6.40
N VAL A 23 1.26 -6.66 6.14
CA VAL A 23 0.01 -5.91 5.96
C VAL A 23 -0.47 -5.43 7.33
N LEU A 24 -0.70 -4.13 7.46
CA LEU A 24 -1.22 -3.49 8.68
C LEU A 24 -2.75 -3.38 8.65
N TYR A 25 -3.28 -3.13 7.46
CA TYR A 25 -4.69 -2.96 7.24
C TYR A 25 -5.06 -3.42 5.83
N SER A 26 -6.20 -4.08 5.71
CA SER A 26 -6.79 -4.44 4.42
C SER A 26 -8.31 -4.38 4.51
N CYS A 27 -8.94 -3.79 3.51
CA CYS A 27 -10.38 -3.77 3.35
C CYS A 27 -10.72 -4.21 1.93
N VAL A 28 -11.57 -5.23 1.81
CA VAL A 28 -12.03 -5.77 0.52
C VAL A 28 -13.50 -5.43 0.34
N PHE A 29 -13.82 -4.79 -0.77
CA PHE A 29 -15.15 -4.25 -1.08
C PHE A 29 -15.94 -5.16 -2.03
N GLY A 30 -15.26 -6.03 -2.78
CA GLY A 30 -15.86 -7.03 -3.65
C GLY A 30 -15.48 -8.44 -3.22
N ALA A 31 -16.46 -9.29 -2.92
CA ALA A 31 -16.20 -10.70 -2.72
C ALA A 31 -16.37 -11.41 -4.07
N GLU A 32 -15.29 -12.02 -4.58
CA GLU A 32 -15.42 -13.07 -5.60
C GLU A 32 -16.00 -14.30 -4.92
N LYS A 33 -17.29 -14.24 -4.60
CA LYS A 33 -18.02 -15.36 -4.03
C LYS A 33 -18.08 -16.42 -5.12
N SER A 34 -17.35 -17.51 -4.95
CA SER A 34 -17.72 -18.77 -5.59
C SER A 34 -19.12 -19.11 -5.07
N PRO A 35 -20.17 -19.09 -5.90
CA PRO A 35 -21.54 -19.24 -5.43
C PRO A 35 -21.90 -20.67 -4.99
N ASP A 36 -20.93 -21.60 -4.94
CA ASP A 36 -21.22 -23.03 -5.03
C ASP A 36 -20.74 -23.91 -3.85
N ASP A 37 -20.24 -23.34 -2.73
CA ASP A 37 -19.93 -24.16 -1.53
C ASP A 37 -20.71 -23.71 -0.28
N PRO A 38 -21.83 -24.38 0.06
CA PRO A 38 -22.64 -24.07 1.25
C PRO A 38 -22.01 -24.58 2.57
N ARG A 39 -20.71 -24.93 2.58
CA ARG A 39 -20.03 -25.44 3.76
C ARG A 39 -19.41 -24.31 4.58
N PRO A 40 -19.45 -24.36 5.92
CA PRO A 40 -18.79 -23.37 6.79
C PRO A 40 -17.26 -23.34 6.62
N HIS A 41 -16.67 -24.35 5.98
CA HIS A 41 -15.26 -24.36 5.59
C HIS A 41 -14.95 -23.52 4.33
N GLY A 42 -15.96 -23.08 3.57
CA GLY A 42 -15.81 -22.15 2.45
C GLY A 42 -15.37 -20.77 2.94
N GLU A 43 -16.01 -20.24 3.99
CA GLU A 43 -15.73 -18.89 4.49
C GLU A 43 -14.30 -18.72 5.02
N GLU A 44 -13.76 -19.73 5.72
CA GLU A 44 -12.37 -19.70 6.21
C GLU A 44 -11.38 -19.79 5.05
N ARG A 45 -11.65 -20.65 4.06
CA ARG A 45 -10.81 -20.76 2.86
C ARG A 45 -10.85 -19.49 2.02
N ASP A 46 -12.01 -18.87 1.88
CA ASP A 46 -12.18 -17.60 1.17
C ASP A 46 -11.43 -16.48 1.88
N ARG A 47 -11.46 -16.45 3.22
CA ARG A 47 -10.67 -15.52 4.02
C ARG A 47 -9.16 -15.74 3.84
N LEU A 48 -8.71 -16.99 3.84
CA LEU A 48 -7.30 -17.33 3.62
C LEU A 48 -6.85 -16.93 2.21
N LEU A 49 -7.64 -17.25 1.19
CA LEU A 49 -7.38 -16.85 -0.20
C LEU A 49 -7.33 -15.33 -0.34
N CYS A 50 -8.28 -14.62 0.26
CA CYS A 50 -8.28 -13.16 0.30
C CYS A 50 -7.00 -12.62 0.96
N ASN A 51 -6.59 -13.16 2.10
CA ASN A 51 -5.34 -12.76 2.75
C ASN A 51 -4.11 -13.01 1.87
N GLU A 52 -4.06 -14.15 1.16
CA GLU A 52 -2.99 -14.47 0.21
C GLU A 52 -2.96 -13.50 -0.97
N GLN A 53 -4.13 -13.15 -1.52
CA GLN A 53 -4.27 -12.16 -2.60
C GLN A 53 -3.75 -10.80 -2.14
N ILE A 54 -4.18 -10.32 -0.97
CA ILE A 54 -3.72 -9.05 -0.41
C ILE A 54 -2.21 -9.06 -0.15
N LEU A 55 -1.67 -10.18 0.35
CA LEU A 55 -0.24 -10.32 0.61
C LEU A 55 0.58 -10.34 -0.69
N ALA A 56 0.07 -10.97 -1.75
CA ALA A 56 0.71 -10.95 -3.07
C ALA A 56 0.78 -9.53 -3.63
N VAL A 57 -0.32 -8.76 -3.54
CA VAL A 57 -0.32 -7.34 -3.94
C VAL A 57 0.69 -6.54 -3.13
N ALA A 58 0.71 -6.71 -1.80
CA ALA A 58 1.64 -5.98 -0.94
C ALA A 58 3.11 -6.26 -1.28
N ARG A 59 3.46 -7.52 -1.57
CA ARG A 59 4.82 -7.91 -2.01
C ARG A 59 5.18 -7.29 -3.36
N GLN A 60 4.24 -7.23 -4.29
CA GLN A 60 4.49 -6.62 -5.60
C GLN A 60 4.68 -5.11 -5.48
N VAL A 61 3.87 -4.43 -4.68
CA VAL A 61 4.05 -3.00 -4.37
C VAL A 61 5.41 -2.74 -3.73
N GLU A 62 5.82 -3.60 -2.78
CA GLU A 62 7.15 -3.52 -2.17
C GLU A 62 8.27 -3.66 -3.21
N SER A 63 8.18 -4.64 -4.11
CA SER A 63 9.15 -4.82 -5.20
C SER A 63 9.20 -3.62 -6.14
N MET A 64 8.05 -3.03 -6.50
CA MET A 64 7.99 -1.83 -7.33
C MET A 64 8.62 -0.62 -6.64
N CYS A 65 8.39 -0.46 -5.34
CA CYS A 65 9.00 0.59 -4.54
C CYS A 65 10.53 0.45 -4.49
N GLN A 66 11.03 -0.77 -4.24
CA GLN A 66 12.47 -1.06 -4.26
C GLN A 66 13.08 -0.80 -5.64
N LEU A 67 12.41 -1.22 -6.72
CA LEU A 67 12.86 -0.98 -8.08
C LEU A 67 12.95 0.52 -8.39
N GLN A 68 11.92 1.29 -8.00
CA GLN A 68 11.92 2.74 -8.19
C GLN A 68 13.04 3.43 -7.38
N GLN A 69 13.27 2.99 -6.15
CA GLN A 69 14.39 3.50 -5.33
C GLN A 69 15.73 3.22 -6.01
N GLN A 70 15.98 1.98 -6.44
CA GLN A 70 17.20 1.61 -7.16
C GLN A 70 17.39 2.40 -8.45
N ALA A 71 16.32 2.57 -9.24
CA ALA A 71 16.36 3.34 -10.48
C ALA A 71 16.59 4.84 -10.25
N SER A 72 16.14 5.38 -9.13
CA SER A 72 16.33 6.79 -8.77
C SER A 72 17.78 7.12 -8.35
N GLY A 73 18.61 6.10 -8.06
CA GLY A 73 19.99 6.27 -7.62
C GLY A 73 20.16 6.91 -6.24
N ARG A 74 19.06 7.18 -5.50
CA ARG A 74 19.11 7.72 -4.13
C ARG A 74 19.54 6.63 -3.15
N PRO A 75 20.58 6.85 -2.33
CA PRO A 75 21.00 5.87 -1.34
C PRO A 75 19.92 5.69 -0.25
N PRO A 76 19.73 4.46 0.28
CA PRO A 76 18.70 4.16 1.29
C PRO A 76 18.85 4.93 2.60
N ALA A 77 20.01 5.54 2.86
CA ALA A 77 20.26 6.37 4.03
C ALA A 77 19.52 7.72 3.98
N ASP A 78 19.27 8.28 2.79
CA ASP A 78 18.64 9.60 2.65
C ASP A 78 17.16 9.59 3.09
N LEU A 79 16.49 8.43 3.01
CA LEU A 79 15.09 8.27 3.46
C LEU A 79 14.95 8.32 5.00
N GLN A 80 15.99 7.90 5.75
CA GLN A 80 16.00 8.01 7.21
C GLN A 80 16.30 9.45 7.66
N SER A 81 17.14 10.17 6.89
CA SER A 81 17.49 11.57 7.16
C SER A 81 16.37 12.56 6.80
N GLN A 82 15.49 12.21 5.87
CA GLN A 82 14.27 12.98 5.56
C GLN A 82 13.22 12.97 6.68
N SER A 83 13.40 12.16 7.74
CA SER A 83 12.48 12.10 8.88
C SER A 83 12.49 13.32 9.80
N LEU A 84 13.44 14.27 9.62
CA LEU A 84 13.62 15.37 10.57
C LEU A 84 13.24 16.76 10.04
N ASP A 85 13.16 17.02 8.72
CA ASP A 85 13.11 18.42 8.23
C ASP A 85 12.07 18.79 7.16
N GLU A 86 11.24 17.90 6.60
CA GLU A 86 10.47 18.28 5.41
C GLU A 86 8.98 17.96 5.45
N SER A 87 8.20 18.96 5.85
CA SER A 87 6.77 19.12 5.49
C SER A 87 6.53 19.32 3.98
N VAL A 88 7.53 19.06 3.14
CA VAL A 88 7.58 19.35 1.69
C VAL A 88 7.47 18.08 0.83
N HIS A 89 7.68 16.88 1.37
CA HIS A 89 7.95 15.69 0.54
C HIS A 89 6.75 14.80 0.16
N LEU A 90 5.50 15.19 0.43
CA LEU A 90 4.33 14.45 -0.07
C LEU A 90 4.21 14.48 -1.61
N GLN A 91 4.76 15.50 -2.25
CA GLN A 91 4.70 15.66 -3.71
C GLN A 91 5.70 14.74 -4.46
N GLU A 92 6.72 14.24 -3.79
CA GLU A 92 7.75 13.33 -4.36
C GLU A 92 7.63 11.89 -3.88
N ALA A 93 6.57 11.55 -3.14
CA ALA A 93 6.35 10.20 -2.64
C ALA A 93 6.35 9.17 -3.80
N PRO A 94 7.16 8.08 -3.71
CA PRO A 94 7.19 7.04 -4.73
C PRO A 94 5.80 6.46 -4.93
N GLY A 95 5.48 6.10 -6.16
CA GLY A 95 4.15 5.64 -6.51
C GLY A 95 4.02 5.35 -7.99
N GLY A 96 2.95 4.64 -8.32
CA GLY A 96 2.65 4.27 -9.69
C GLY A 96 1.48 3.31 -9.79
N ALA A 97 1.31 2.75 -10.97
CA ALA A 97 0.29 1.76 -11.25
C ALA A 97 0.86 0.56 -12.01
N PHE A 98 0.29 -0.62 -11.77
CA PHE A 98 0.59 -1.83 -12.54
C PHE A 98 -0.67 -2.69 -12.69
N HIS A 99 -0.65 -3.61 -13.66
CA HIS A 99 -1.75 -4.53 -13.89
C HIS A 99 -1.42 -5.91 -13.32
N LEU A 100 -2.44 -6.55 -12.75
CA LEU A 100 -2.46 -7.94 -12.30
C LEU A 100 -3.19 -8.77 -13.34
N ALA A 101 -2.54 -9.81 -13.83
CA ALA A 101 -3.12 -10.71 -14.83
C ALA A 101 -4.30 -11.49 -14.23
N ALA A 102 -5.28 -11.79 -15.08
CA ALA A 102 -6.34 -12.71 -14.72
C ALA A 102 -5.75 -14.08 -14.33
N GLY A 103 -6.14 -14.58 -13.16
CA GLY A 103 -5.63 -15.81 -12.56
C GLY A 103 -4.46 -15.64 -11.59
N ASP A 104 -3.89 -14.44 -11.43
CA ASP A 104 -2.80 -14.18 -10.49
C ASP A 104 -2.78 -12.72 -9.97
N PRO A 105 -3.16 -12.45 -8.70
CA PRO A 105 -3.78 -13.34 -7.72
C PRO A 105 -5.33 -13.35 -7.78
N PHE A 106 -5.94 -12.48 -8.59
CA PHE A 106 -7.40 -12.37 -8.76
C PHE A 106 -7.85 -13.10 -10.02
N GLN A 107 -9.11 -13.57 -10.09
CA GLN A 107 -9.60 -14.25 -11.30
C GLN A 107 -9.72 -13.28 -12.48
N GLU A 108 -10.14 -12.06 -12.21
CA GLU A 108 -10.25 -11.00 -13.21
C GLU A 108 -8.97 -10.16 -13.31
N LEU A 109 -8.79 -9.50 -14.45
CA LEU A 109 -7.74 -8.49 -14.62
C LEU A 109 -7.98 -7.32 -13.64
N ARG A 110 -6.99 -7.01 -12.81
CA ARG A 110 -7.05 -5.89 -11.86
C ARG A 110 -5.96 -4.87 -12.13
N THR A 111 -6.20 -3.63 -11.79
CA THR A 111 -5.18 -2.57 -11.79
C THR A 111 -4.88 -2.17 -10.36
N VAL A 112 -3.60 -2.14 -9.99
CA VAL A 112 -3.16 -1.69 -8.68
C VAL A 112 -2.54 -0.32 -8.83
N VAL A 113 -3.04 0.65 -8.09
CA VAL A 113 -2.42 1.97 -7.92
C VAL A 113 -1.86 2.02 -6.52
N TRP A 114 -0.61 2.45 -6.38
CA TRP A 114 0.09 2.45 -5.10
C TRP A 114 0.91 3.71 -4.87
N GLN A 115 1.14 4.02 -3.60
CA GLN A 115 1.97 5.13 -3.15
C GLN A 115 2.71 4.75 -1.87
N GLY A 116 4.01 5.01 -1.81
CA GLY A 116 4.84 4.84 -0.62
C GLY A 116 5.07 6.17 0.08
N VAL A 117 4.78 6.23 1.38
CA VAL A 117 5.00 7.43 2.21
C VAL A 117 5.64 7.01 3.53
N ILE A 118 6.77 7.65 3.86
CA ILE A 118 7.61 7.34 5.03
C ILE A 118 8.10 5.89 4.99
N SER A 119 7.39 4.96 5.66
CA SER A 119 7.67 3.52 5.67
C SER A 119 6.41 2.69 5.45
N LEU A 120 5.36 3.32 4.90
CA LEU A 120 4.07 2.72 4.62
C LEU A 120 3.80 2.71 3.12
N GLY A 121 3.30 1.59 2.63
CA GLY A 121 2.79 1.42 1.28
C GLY A 121 1.27 1.42 1.32
N PHE A 122 0.67 2.33 0.56
CA PHE A 122 -0.76 2.39 0.31
C PHE A 122 -1.03 1.79 -1.07
N ALA A 123 -2.03 0.91 -1.19
CA ALA A 123 -2.42 0.38 -2.47
C ALA A 123 -3.94 0.23 -2.60
N LEU A 124 -4.44 0.58 -3.79
CA LEU A 124 -5.82 0.36 -4.22
C LEU A 124 -5.82 -0.63 -5.38
N VAL A 125 -6.58 -1.71 -5.21
CA VAL A 125 -6.88 -2.68 -6.26
C VAL A 125 -8.19 -2.28 -6.92
N LEU A 126 -8.16 -2.11 -8.23
CA LEU A 126 -9.24 -1.58 -9.04
C LEU A 126 -9.59 -2.54 -10.18
N ASP A 127 -10.77 -2.36 -10.74
CA ASP A 127 -11.12 -2.93 -12.03
C ASP A 127 -10.39 -2.20 -13.17
N ALA A 128 -10.27 -2.86 -14.33
CA ALA A 128 -9.50 -2.38 -15.48
C ALA A 128 -9.94 -1.02 -16.05
N HIS A 129 -11.18 -0.58 -15.80
CA HIS A 129 -11.78 0.60 -16.43
C HIS A 129 -11.93 1.82 -15.51
N GLU A 130 -11.25 1.82 -14.37
CA GLU A 130 -11.36 2.92 -13.40
C GLU A 130 -10.50 4.13 -13.77
N ASN A 131 -10.93 5.32 -13.31
CA ASN A 131 -10.20 6.57 -13.53
C ASN A 131 -8.96 6.62 -12.63
N LEU A 132 -7.79 6.31 -13.20
CA LEU A 132 -6.52 6.27 -12.46
C LEU A 132 -6.15 7.62 -11.82
N LEU A 133 -6.43 8.74 -12.47
CA LEU A 133 -6.13 10.08 -11.93
C LEU A 133 -6.91 10.36 -10.64
N LEU A 134 -8.19 9.95 -10.60
CA LEU A 134 -9.01 10.07 -9.40
C LEU A 134 -8.46 9.20 -8.27
N VAL A 135 -8.04 7.98 -8.60
CA VAL A 135 -7.50 7.03 -7.62
C VAL A 135 -6.18 7.53 -7.04
N GLU A 136 -5.25 7.97 -7.88
CA GLU A 136 -4.00 8.58 -7.45
C GLU A 136 -4.22 9.80 -6.55
N SER A 137 -5.16 10.68 -6.94
CA SER A 137 -5.54 11.85 -6.14
C SER A 137 -6.11 11.43 -4.78
N THR A 138 -6.87 10.34 -4.74
CA THR A 138 -7.43 9.79 -3.51
C THR A 138 -6.35 9.21 -2.60
N LEU A 139 -5.39 8.44 -3.15
CA LEU A 139 -4.24 7.94 -2.38
C LEU A 139 -3.38 9.07 -1.83
N ARG A 140 -3.19 10.13 -2.62
CA ARG A 140 -2.47 11.32 -2.19
C ARG A 140 -3.17 12.04 -1.05
N LEU A 141 -4.50 12.16 -1.11
CA LEU A 141 -5.27 12.73 -0.01
C LEU A 141 -5.13 11.90 1.28
N LEU A 142 -5.25 10.57 1.17
CA LEU A 142 -5.13 9.66 2.32
C LEU A 142 -3.74 9.72 2.96
N SER A 143 -2.69 9.78 2.16
CA SER A 143 -1.33 9.93 2.67
C SER A 143 -1.10 11.30 3.31
N CYS A 144 -1.60 12.39 2.72
CA CYS A 144 -1.57 13.72 3.34
C CYS A 144 -2.25 13.74 4.72
N LEU A 145 -3.41 13.08 4.85
CA LEU A 145 -4.12 13.02 6.13
C LEU A 145 -3.30 12.29 7.20
N LEU A 146 -2.62 11.20 6.84
CA LEU A 146 -1.78 10.47 7.79
C LEU A 146 -0.56 11.26 8.23
N ASP A 147 0.08 11.97 7.30
CA ASP A 147 1.19 12.87 7.60
C ASP A 147 0.74 13.97 8.59
N HIS A 148 -0.39 14.62 8.32
CA HIS A 148 -0.96 15.62 9.24
C HIS A 148 -1.30 15.04 10.62
N LEU A 149 -1.83 13.82 10.69
CA LEU A 149 -2.10 13.17 11.96
C LEU A 149 -0.81 12.93 12.74
N GLN A 150 0.27 12.48 12.08
CA GLN A 150 1.57 12.31 12.73
C GLN A 150 2.13 13.64 13.26
N CYS A 151 2.09 14.71 12.45
CA CYS A 151 2.51 16.04 12.91
C CYS A 151 1.72 16.50 14.14
N SER A 152 0.40 16.28 14.16
CA SER A 152 -0.45 16.68 15.29
C SER A 152 -0.17 15.89 16.57
N ILE A 153 0.14 14.60 16.44
CA ILE A 153 0.49 13.72 17.56
C ILE A 153 1.88 14.08 18.10
N TRP A 154 2.81 14.41 17.20
CA TRP A 154 4.16 14.83 17.56
C TRP A 154 4.15 16.20 18.24
N ALA A 155 3.44 17.20 17.71
CA ALA A 155 3.28 18.51 18.34
C ALA A 155 2.67 18.43 19.74
N ARG A 156 1.79 17.45 19.97
CA ARG A 156 1.20 17.18 21.29
C ARG A 156 2.19 16.53 22.27
N HIS A 157 3.09 15.67 21.79
CA HIS A 157 4.11 15.03 22.61
C HIS A 157 5.32 15.94 22.89
N SER A 158 5.69 16.80 21.94
CA SER A 158 6.83 17.72 22.07
C SER A 158 6.53 18.96 22.92
N GLY A 159 5.33 19.07 23.50
CA GLY A 159 4.96 20.19 24.37
C GLY A 159 4.91 21.55 23.68
N ALA A 160 4.83 21.60 22.34
CA ALA A 160 4.89 22.82 21.53
C ALA A 160 3.65 23.73 21.64
N TRP A 161 2.82 23.54 22.68
CA TRP A 161 1.66 24.36 23.02
C TRP A 161 1.82 25.05 24.38
N LEU A 162 3.05 25.36 24.80
CA LEU A 162 3.38 26.24 25.93
C LEU A 162 4.57 27.14 25.58
#